data_AF-A0A5B7C8I3-F1
#
_entry.id   AF-A0A5B7C8I3-F1
#
_cell.length_a   1.000
_cell.length_b   1.000
_cell.length_c   1.000
_cell.angle_alpha   90.00
_cell.angle_beta   90.00
_cell.angle_gamma   90.00
#
_symmetry.space_group_name_H-M   'P 1'
#
loop_
_entity.id
_entity.type
_entity.pdbx_description
1 polymer ?
#
loop_
_entity_poly.entity_id
_entity_poly.type
_entity_poly.pdbx_seq_one_letter_code
_entity_poly.pdbx_strand_id
1 'polypeptide(L)'
;KELHSLEQLKVLKLYLPEVKLLDESFLKEMTRLSSTQFRFIVGRHLRRIMSRLPREVEVKFERWNRCLKYVNGEDIPTEVIELLQHTTAFFLDRHSSVTTLSEFGIDSLKNLKLFILAECNKTQTIVDGGKFFKESHDNRDKDEEKVLESLDYLSVHYMKSLMSIWIGPIRKCCLCNLKSLTLQTCPQLTIIFTLDLLGNLNVLEELVIDDCPAIESLVSQESPSEHKLLASASIYFLPKLKKLSLHYLPKLV
;
A
#
# COMPACT_ATOMS: atom_id res chain seq x y z
N LYS A 1 21.10 -5.12 21.81
CA LYS A 1 21.42 -5.25 23.27
C LYS A 1 21.72 -3.93 23.98
N GLU A 2 21.90 -2.79 23.29
CA GLU A 2 22.26 -1.51 23.94
C GLU A 2 21.34 -0.33 23.54
N LEU A 3 20.30 -0.55 22.71
CA LEU A 3 19.46 0.56 22.25
C LEU A 3 18.57 1.14 23.35
N HIS A 4 18.22 0.34 24.36
CA HIS A 4 17.32 0.73 25.44
C HIS A 4 17.98 1.61 26.51
N SER A 5 19.31 1.67 26.58
CA SER A 5 20.04 2.56 27.49
C SER A 5 20.21 3.98 26.93
N LEU A 6 19.80 4.21 25.68
CA LEU A 6 19.90 5.51 25.01
C LEU A 6 18.63 6.34 25.27
N GLU A 7 18.48 6.85 26.50
CA GLU A 7 17.28 7.57 26.96
C GLU A 7 16.91 8.82 26.13
N GLN A 8 17.88 9.40 25.41
CA GLN A 8 17.68 10.57 24.56
C GLN A 8 17.51 10.24 23.07
N LEU A 9 17.45 8.95 22.70
CA LEU A 9 17.37 8.52 21.31
C LEU A 9 16.02 8.92 20.70
N LYS A 10 16.04 9.86 19.77
CA LYS A 10 14.84 10.31 19.04
C LYS A 10 14.62 9.57 17.73
N VAL A 11 15.72 9.21 17.05
CA VAL A 11 15.71 8.62 15.72
C VAL A 11 16.71 7.47 15.64
N LEU A 12 16.23 6.30 15.23
CA LEU A 12 17.07 5.13 14.92
C LEU A 12 17.01 4.85 13.41
N LYS A 13 18.15 4.81 12.73
CA LYS A 13 18.24 4.44 11.31
C LYS A 13 19.13 3.22 11.17
N LEU A 14 18.62 2.15 10.58
CA LEU A 14 19.39 0.92 10.36
C LEU A 14 19.23 0.41 8.93
N TYR A 15 20.33 -0.12 8.40
CA TYR A 15 20.38 -0.86 7.16
C TYR A 15 20.75 -2.31 7.46
N LEU A 16 19.84 -3.23 7.19
CA LEU A 16 19.95 -4.64 7.50
C LEU A 16 19.96 -5.41 6.17
N PRO A 17 21.15 -5.77 5.63
CA PRO A 17 21.26 -6.39 4.30
C PRO A 17 20.58 -7.76 4.22
N GLU A 18 20.36 -8.42 5.35
CA GLU A 18 19.74 -9.74 5.44
C GLU A 18 18.64 -9.73 6.49
N VAL A 19 17.52 -10.37 6.19
CA VAL A 19 16.37 -10.49 7.10
C VAL A 19 16.76 -11.17 8.42
N LYS A 20 17.68 -12.14 8.39
CA LYS A 20 18.17 -12.86 9.59
C LYS A 20 18.73 -11.96 10.70
N LEU A 21 19.01 -10.70 10.40
CA LEU A 21 19.45 -9.70 11.38
C LEU A 21 18.29 -9.09 12.18
N LEU A 22 17.05 -9.29 11.74
CA LEU A 22 15.81 -8.99 12.46
C LEU A 22 15.45 -10.13 13.42
N ASP A 23 16.40 -10.62 14.21
CA ASP A 23 16.11 -11.71 15.14
C ASP A 23 15.10 -11.30 16.23
N GLU A 24 14.58 -12.29 16.96
CA GLU A 24 13.62 -12.03 18.05
C GLU A 24 14.12 -11.01 19.08
N SER A 25 15.44 -10.97 19.33
CA SER A 25 16.01 -10.06 20.31
C SER A 25 15.92 -8.60 19.83
N PHE A 26 16.15 -8.38 18.54
CA PHE A 26 15.98 -7.10 17.89
C PHE A 26 14.51 -6.64 17.92
N LEU A 27 13.58 -7.52 17.56
CA LEU A 27 12.14 -7.22 17.56
C LEU A 27 11.62 -6.92 18.98
N LYS A 28 12.09 -7.65 20.00
CA LYS A 28 11.80 -7.36 21.41
C LYS A 28 12.36 -6.00 21.86
N GLU A 29 13.51 -5.56 21.35
CA GLU A 29 13.98 -4.20 21.61
C GLU A 29 13.10 -3.15 20.91
N MET A 30 12.60 -3.43 19.71
CA MET A 30 11.74 -2.51 18.96
C MET A 30 10.38 -2.26 19.60
N THR A 31 9.73 -3.30 20.10
CA THR A 31 8.45 -3.14 20.83
C THR A 31 8.56 -2.20 22.03
N ARG A 32 9.76 -2.11 22.63
CA ARG A 32 10.06 -1.22 23.76
C ARG A 32 10.34 0.22 23.35
N LEU A 33 10.71 0.47 22.09
CA LEU A 33 10.99 1.80 21.55
C LEU A 33 9.73 2.50 20.99
N SER A 34 8.57 2.31 21.63
CA SER A 34 7.26 2.75 21.12
C SER A 34 7.14 4.25 20.79
N SER A 35 7.95 5.10 21.45
CA SER A 35 8.05 6.55 21.22
C SER A 35 9.13 6.99 20.21
N THR A 36 10.05 6.10 19.85
CA THR A 36 11.21 6.43 19.01
C THR A 36 10.85 6.38 17.53
N GLN A 37 11.30 7.37 16.76
CA GLN A 37 11.18 7.30 15.30
C GLN A 37 12.21 6.31 14.78
N PHE A 38 11.79 5.28 14.04
CA PHE A 38 12.73 4.40 13.36
C PHE A 38 12.65 4.51 11.85
N ARG A 39 13.75 4.20 11.15
CA ARG A 39 13.80 4.01 9.71
C ARG A 39 14.67 2.80 9.41
N PHE A 40 14.05 1.73 8.94
CA PHE A 40 14.73 0.50 8.62
C PHE A 40 14.68 0.22 7.14
N ILE A 41 15.83 -0.17 6.61
CA ILE A 41 15.95 -0.69 5.27
C ILE A 41 16.42 -2.13 5.42
N VAL A 42 15.60 -3.07 4.96
CA VAL A 42 15.84 -4.51 5.08
C VAL A 42 16.03 -5.08 3.68
N GLY A 43 17.03 -5.94 3.52
CA GLY A 43 17.33 -6.63 2.28
C GLY A 43 18.52 -6.06 1.51
N ARG A 44 19.01 -6.86 0.56
CA ARG A 44 20.25 -6.58 -0.16
C ARG A 44 20.03 -5.42 -1.12
N HIS A 45 20.65 -4.29 -0.86
CA HIS A 45 20.66 -3.16 -1.77
C HIS A 45 21.76 -3.40 -2.80
N LEU A 46 21.48 -4.25 -3.80
CA LEU A 46 22.32 -4.32 -4.98
C LEU A 46 22.39 -2.91 -5.57
N ARG A 47 23.55 -2.25 -5.46
CA ARG A 47 23.75 -0.88 -5.98
C ARG A 47 23.48 -0.89 -7.48
N ARG A 48 22.31 -0.44 -7.90
CA ARG A 48 22.13 -0.02 -9.29
C ARG A 48 22.88 1.28 -9.50
N ILE A 49 23.37 1.46 -10.72
CA ILE A 49 23.98 2.71 -11.17
C ILE A 49 22.93 3.85 -11.18
N MET A 50 21.64 3.55 -11.41
CA MET A 50 20.51 4.50 -11.28
C MET A 50 19.23 3.82 -10.76
N SER A 51 18.51 4.48 -9.83
CA SER A 51 17.15 4.11 -9.43
C SER A 51 16.16 4.56 -10.52
N ARG A 52 15.12 3.75 -10.78
CA ARG A 52 14.02 4.15 -11.68
C ARG A 52 13.01 5.06 -10.98
N LEU A 53 12.96 5.03 -9.66
CA LEU A 53 12.04 5.85 -8.88
C LEU A 53 12.46 7.32 -8.93
N PRO A 54 11.49 8.25 -9.11
CA PRO A 54 11.75 9.67 -8.94
C PRO A 54 12.31 9.96 -7.54
N ARG A 55 13.31 10.83 -7.43
CA ARG A 55 13.97 11.16 -6.15
C ARG A 55 12.97 11.71 -5.14
N GLU A 56 11.93 12.39 -5.63
CA GLU A 56 10.86 12.97 -4.83
C GLU A 56 10.10 11.91 -4.03
N VAL A 57 9.98 10.68 -4.55
CA VAL A 57 9.31 9.56 -3.87
C VAL A 57 10.13 9.12 -2.65
N GLU A 58 11.44 8.96 -2.81
CA GLU A 58 12.34 8.60 -1.70
C GLU A 58 12.41 9.73 -0.65
N VAL A 59 12.50 10.98 -1.08
CA VAL A 59 12.49 12.15 -0.18
C VAL A 59 11.16 12.23 0.59
N LYS A 60 10.02 11.98 -0.06
CA LYS A 60 8.72 11.91 0.61
C LYS A 60 8.71 10.81 1.66
N PHE A 61 9.22 9.63 1.35
CA PHE A 61 9.30 8.51 2.28
C PHE A 61 10.16 8.82 3.52
N GLU A 62 11.30 9.48 3.34
CA GLU A 62 12.22 9.80 4.45
C GLU A 62 11.63 10.77 5.49
N ARG A 63 10.64 11.58 5.09
CA ARG A 63 9.92 12.51 6.00
C ARG A 63 8.99 11.79 6.97
N TRP A 64 8.65 10.54 6.71
CA TRP A 64 7.80 9.77 7.62
C TRP A 64 8.59 9.30 8.85
N ASN A 65 7.81 8.99 9.89
CA ASN A 65 8.28 8.31 11.08
C ASN A 65 7.96 6.82 10.96
N ARG A 66 8.72 5.98 11.69
CA ARG A 66 8.50 4.52 11.76
C ARG A 66 8.37 3.92 10.36
N CYS A 67 9.45 4.05 9.61
CA CYS A 67 9.54 3.66 8.22
C CYS A 67 10.18 2.28 8.10
N LEU A 68 9.62 1.45 7.22
CA LEU A 68 10.22 0.20 6.77
C LEU A 68 10.34 0.23 5.25
N LYS A 69 11.55 0.04 4.73
CA LYS A 69 11.80 -0.21 3.30
C LYS A 69 12.27 -1.66 3.17
N TYR A 70 11.51 -2.51 2.49
CA TYR A 70 11.90 -3.88 2.21
C TYR A 70 12.31 -4.00 0.74
N VAL A 71 13.59 -4.30 0.52
CA VAL A 71 14.24 -4.20 -0.79
C VAL A 71 14.72 -5.57 -1.26
N ASN A 72 14.39 -5.91 -2.51
CA ASN A 72 14.82 -7.18 -3.12
C ASN A 72 14.44 -8.41 -2.27
N GLY A 73 13.27 -8.36 -1.63
CA GLY A 73 12.72 -9.50 -0.88
C GLY A 73 12.30 -10.64 -1.81
N GLU A 74 12.52 -11.87 -1.37
CA GLU A 74 12.14 -13.09 -2.09
C GLU A 74 10.98 -13.83 -1.40
N ASP A 75 10.77 -13.54 -0.13
CA ASP A 75 9.79 -14.13 0.77
C ASP A 75 9.21 -13.05 1.71
N ILE A 76 8.12 -13.41 2.41
CA ILE A 76 7.47 -12.56 3.41
C ILE A 76 7.73 -13.20 4.79
N PRO A 77 8.90 -12.95 5.39
CA PRO A 77 9.29 -13.55 6.66
C PRO A 77 8.49 -12.95 7.81
N THR A 78 8.23 -13.75 8.86
CA THR A 78 7.44 -13.34 10.03
C THR A 78 8.01 -12.10 10.70
N GLU A 79 9.34 -11.96 10.71
CA GLU A 79 10.07 -10.83 11.27
C GLU A 79 9.70 -9.50 10.60
N VAL A 80 9.47 -9.52 9.28
CA VAL A 80 9.02 -8.35 8.51
C VAL A 80 7.55 -8.04 8.85
N ILE A 81 6.71 -9.07 9.00
CA ILE A 81 5.29 -8.92 9.40
C ILE A 81 5.19 -8.31 10.80
N GLU A 82 5.96 -8.79 11.76
CA GLU A 82 6.00 -8.25 13.13
C GLU A 82 6.45 -6.79 13.14
N LEU A 83 7.49 -6.46 12.37
CA LEU A 83 7.96 -5.08 12.25
C LEU A 83 6.93 -4.15 11.57
N LEU A 84 6.15 -4.66 10.62
CA LEU A 84 5.08 -3.91 9.96
C LEU A 84 3.99 -3.46 10.93
N GLN A 85 3.67 -4.25 11.97
CA GLN A 85 2.66 -3.88 12.98
C GLN A 85 2.98 -2.54 13.68
N HIS A 86 4.26 -2.15 13.72
CA HIS A 86 4.73 -0.91 14.33
C HIS A 86 5.08 0.19 13.31
N THR A 87 4.90 -0.09 12.02
CA THR A 87 5.28 0.78 10.91
C THR A 87 4.12 1.71 10.52
N THR A 88 4.44 2.97 10.20
CA THR A 88 3.46 3.92 9.62
C THR A 88 3.74 4.26 8.17
N ALA A 89 4.95 3.99 7.67
CA ALA A 89 5.30 4.13 6.26
C ALA A 89 6.05 2.90 5.76
N PHE A 90 5.48 2.21 4.78
CA PHE A 90 6.06 1.01 4.21
C PHE A 90 6.44 1.26 2.75
N PHE A 91 7.62 0.79 2.37
CA PHE A 91 8.11 0.86 1.01
C PHE A 91 8.60 -0.53 0.58
N LEU A 92 7.81 -1.17 -0.28
CA LEU A 92 8.16 -2.44 -0.89
C LEU A 92 8.81 -2.18 -2.27
N ASP A 93 10.09 -2.49 -2.38
CA ASP A 93 10.92 -2.16 -3.55
C ASP A 93 11.55 -3.43 -4.13
N ARG A 94 11.22 -3.75 -5.38
CA ARG A 94 11.74 -4.92 -6.12
C ARG A 94 11.50 -6.27 -5.43
N HIS A 95 10.35 -6.46 -4.81
CA HIS A 95 10.00 -7.78 -4.25
C HIS A 95 9.68 -8.78 -5.37
N SER A 96 10.23 -9.99 -5.30
CA SER A 96 10.29 -10.92 -6.44
C SER A 96 9.17 -11.95 -6.50
N SER A 97 8.47 -12.21 -5.38
CA SER A 97 7.44 -13.25 -5.25
C SER A 97 6.02 -12.74 -5.00
N VAL A 98 5.87 -11.68 -4.19
CA VAL A 98 4.57 -11.09 -3.80
C VAL A 98 3.63 -10.86 -4.98
N THR A 99 2.42 -11.40 -4.85
CA THR A 99 1.33 -11.31 -5.85
C THR A 99 0.23 -10.36 -5.41
N THR A 100 -0.01 -10.24 -4.09
CA THR A 100 -0.96 -9.31 -3.46
C THR A 100 -0.48 -8.92 -2.07
N LEU A 101 -0.85 -7.72 -1.61
CA LEU A 101 -0.49 -7.25 -0.28
C LEU A 101 -1.19 -8.01 0.84
N SER A 102 -2.30 -8.68 0.53
CA SER A 102 -2.98 -9.53 1.50
C SER A 102 -2.08 -10.62 2.08
N GLU A 103 -0.96 -10.94 1.40
CA GLU A 103 0.06 -11.88 1.88
C GLU A 103 0.81 -11.39 3.13
N PHE A 104 0.84 -10.09 3.43
CA PHE A 104 1.42 -9.55 4.66
C PHE A 104 0.47 -9.66 5.87
N GLY A 105 -0.79 -10.04 5.66
CA GLY A 105 -1.82 -10.09 6.70
C GLY A 105 -2.37 -8.71 7.06
N ILE A 106 -3.70 -8.61 7.24
CA ILE A 106 -4.39 -7.34 7.48
C ILE A 106 -3.92 -6.65 8.77
N ASP A 107 -3.68 -7.43 9.82
CA ASP A 107 -3.29 -6.94 11.14
C ASP A 107 -1.94 -6.22 11.13
N SER A 108 -1.02 -6.62 10.24
CA SER A 108 0.29 -5.99 10.11
C SER A 108 0.20 -4.61 9.46
N LEU A 109 -0.84 -4.36 8.67
CA LEU A 109 -1.01 -3.14 7.88
C LEU A 109 -1.94 -2.11 8.54
N LYS A 110 -2.54 -2.42 9.69
CA LYS A 110 -3.58 -1.59 10.33
C LYS A 110 -3.14 -0.16 10.69
N ASN A 111 -1.84 0.06 10.92
CA ASN A 111 -1.29 1.37 11.30
C ASN A 111 -0.68 2.13 10.11
N LEU A 112 -0.72 1.54 8.91
CA LEU A 112 -0.01 2.02 7.75
C LEU A 112 -0.70 3.24 7.15
N LYS A 113 0.02 4.37 7.08
CA LYS A 113 -0.48 5.63 6.51
C LYS A 113 0.11 5.96 5.14
N LEU A 114 1.36 5.57 4.90
CA LEU A 114 2.00 5.67 3.59
C LEU A 114 2.38 4.26 3.11
N PHE A 115 1.98 3.94 1.88
CA PHE A 115 2.48 2.77 1.19
C PHE A 115 3.04 3.15 -0.18
N ILE A 116 4.30 2.80 -0.42
CA ILE A 116 4.96 2.87 -1.71
C ILE A 116 5.28 1.46 -2.21
N LEU A 117 4.85 1.14 -3.43
CA LEU A 117 5.24 -0.05 -4.17
C LEU A 117 6.08 0.34 -5.37
N ALA A 118 7.20 -0.34 -5.58
CA ALA A 118 8.02 -0.14 -6.77
C ALA A 118 8.60 -1.44 -7.31
N GLU A 119 8.53 -1.62 -8.63
CA GLU A 119 9.19 -2.73 -9.35
C GLU A 119 8.84 -4.15 -8.83
N CYS A 120 7.69 -4.34 -8.18
CA CYS A 120 7.21 -5.64 -7.71
C CYS A 120 6.47 -6.36 -8.86
N ASN A 121 7.25 -6.92 -9.78
CA ASN A 121 6.77 -7.32 -11.11
C ASN A 121 5.80 -8.51 -11.15
N LYS A 122 5.61 -9.25 -10.05
CA LYS A 122 4.63 -10.35 -9.97
C LYS A 122 3.29 -9.93 -9.37
N THR A 123 3.20 -8.73 -8.81
CA THR A 123 1.99 -8.23 -8.18
C THR A 123 0.94 -7.93 -9.24
N GLN A 124 -0.20 -8.62 -9.14
CA GLN A 124 -1.32 -8.49 -10.08
C GLN A 124 -2.41 -7.57 -9.56
N THR A 125 -2.64 -7.60 -8.24
CA THR A 125 -3.55 -6.71 -7.54
C THR A 125 -2.86 -6.14 -6.30
N ILE A 126 -3.22 -4.92 -5.91
CA ILE A 126 -2.72 -4.35 -4.65
C ILE A 126 -3.43 -5.03 -3.48
N VAL A 127 -4.76 -5.12 -3.52
CA VAL A 127 -5.56 -5.71 -2.45
C VAL A 127 -6.43 -6.83 -3.00
N ASP A 128 -6.47 -7.96 -2.30
CA ASP A 128 -7.42 -9.04 -2.52
C ASP A 128 -8.38 -9.13 -1.32
N GLY A 129 -9.58 -8.60 -1.50
CA GLY A 129 -10.66 -8.61 -0.50
C GLY A 129 -11.14 -10.02 -0.15
N GLY A 130 -11.07 -10.97 -1.09
CA GLY A 130 -11.48 -12.35 -0.85
C GLY A 130 -10.56 -13.07 0.14
N LYS A 131 -9.29 -12.66 0.22
CA LYS A 131 -8.33 -13.19 1.21
C LYS A 131 -8.57 -12.68 2.63
N PHE A 132 -9.20 -11.53 2.80
CA PHE A 132 -9.53 -10.98 4.12
C PHE A 132 -10.89 -11.47 4.60
N PHE A 133 -11.86 -11.41 3.69
CA PHE A 133 -13.24 -11.71 4.01
C PHE A 133 -13.50 -13.20 3.84
N LYS A 134 -13.26 -13.99 4.91
CA LYS A 134 -13.68 -15.40 4.94
C LYS A 134 -15.20 -15.50 4.73
N GLU A 135 -15.65 -16.48 3.95
CA GLU A 135 -17.04 -16.92 3.91
C GLU A 135 -17.40 -17.55 5.27
N SER A 136 -17.72 -16.74 6.28
CA SER A 136 -18.24 -17.24 7.56
C SER A 136 -19.75 -17.44 7.48
N HIS A 137 -20.18 -18.66 7.81
CA HIS A 137 -21.58 -19.06 7.96
C HIS A 137 -22.28 -18.44 9.19
N ASP A 138 -21.57 -17.63 9.98
CA ASP A 138 -22.12 -17.02 11.20
C ASP A 138 -22.43 -15.53 11.00
N ASN A 139 -23.69 -15.17 11.20
CA ASN A 139 -24.29 -13.86 10.91
C ASN A 139 -24.07 -12.81 12.02
N ARG A 140 -22.92 -12.82 12.69
CA ARG A 140 -22.63 -11.85 13.76
C ARG A 140 -21.31 -11.15 13.43
N ASP A 141 -21.42 -9.85 13.10
CA ASP A 141 -20.36 -8.88 12.77
C ASP A 141 -19.68 -8.98 11.40
N LYS A 142 -20.47 -9.08 10.32
CA LYS A 142 -19.97 -9.05 8.93
C LYS A 142 -19.53 -7.66 8.42
N ASP A 143 -19.73 -6.59 9.20
CA ASP A 143 -19.56 -5.19 8.75
C ASP A 143 -18.28 -4.48 9.25
N GLU A 144 -17.43 -5.13 10.06
CA GLU A 144 -16.36 -4.42 10.77
C GLU A 144 -14.93 -4.63 10.25
N GLU A 145 -14.70 -5.57 9.34
CA GLU A 145 -13.34 -5.81 8.87
C GLU A 145 -12.93 -4.76 7.83
N LYS A 146 -12.28 -3.71 8.32
CA LYS A 146 -11.79 -2.60 7.53
C LYS A 146 -10.37 -2.89 7.06
N VAL A 147 -10.17 -2.88 5.76
CA VAL A 147 -8.84 -3.09 5.16
C VAL A 147 -8.22 -1.74 4.86
N LEU A 148 -7.00 -1.53 5.38
CA LEU A 148 -6.20 -0.32 5.11
C LEU A 148 -6.95 0.99 5.42
N GLU A 149 -7.79 1.01 6.47
CA GLU A 149 -8.54 2.22 6.87
C GLU A 149 -7.60 3.39 7.17
N SER A 150 -6.41 3.15 7.74
CA SER A 150 -5.47 4.20 8.13
C SER A 150 -4.63 4.75 6.97
N LEU A 151 -4.72 4.17 5.77
CA LEU A 151 -3.88 4.54 4.65
C LEU A 151 -4.27 5.90 4.09
N ASP A 152 -3.36 6.87 4.22
CA ASP A 152 -3.53 8.23 3.69
C ASP A 152 -2.94 8.37 2.27
N TYR A 153 -1.86 7.67 1.95
CA TYR A 153 -1.10 7.82 0.71
C TYR A 153 -0.71 6.47 0.12
N LEU A 154 -1.09 6.22 -1.13
CA LEU A 154 -0.70 5.04 -1.90
C LEU A 154 0.03 5.48 -3.18
N SER A 155 1.24 4.98 -3.37
CA SER A 155 2.10 5.32 -4.50
C SER A 155 2.65 4.07 -5.15
N VAL A 156 2.40 3.88 -6.44
CA VAL A 156 2.63 2.62 -7.15
C VAL A 156 3.42 2.90 -8.42
N HIS A 157 4.59 2.28 -8.54
CA HIS A 157 5.58 2.63 -9.55
C HIS A 157 6.12 1.40 -10.28
N TYR A 158 6.19 1.45 -11.61
CA TYR A 158 6.87 0.44 -12.44
C TYR A 158 6.37 -0.99 -12.20
N MET A 159 5.06 -1.19 -12.06
CA MET A 159 4.45 -2.48 -11.77
C MET A 159 4.01 -3.18 -13.05
N LYS A 160 4.89 -4.03 -13.60
CA LYS A 160 4.69 -4.64 -14.93
C LYS A 160 3.45 -5.51 -15.09
N SER A 161 3.04 -6.19 -14.02
CA SER A 161 1.92 -7.15 -14.05
C SER A 161 0.67 -6.65 -13.31
N LEU A 162 0.66 -5.39 -12.86
CA LEU A 162 -0.46 -4.87 -12.10
C LEU A 162 -1.67 -4.67 -13.02
N MET A 163 -2.74 -5.39 -12.74
CA MET A 163 -3.99 -5.38 -13.52
C MET A 163 -5.11 -4.63 -12.80
N SER A 164 -5.07 -4.55 -11.47
CA SER A 164 -6.12 -3.93 -10.66
C SER A 164 -5.58 -3.37 -9.35
N ILE A 165 -6.28 -2.39 -8.76
CA ILE A 165 -6.00 -1.94 -7.39
C ILE A 165 -6.66 -2.87 -6.37
N TRP A 166 -7.85 -3.37 -6.68
CA TRP A 166 -8.63 -4.20 -5.78
C TRP A 166 -9.34 -5.31 -6.54
N ILE A 167 -9.35 -6.53 -5.97
CA ILE A 167 -10.20 -7.64 -6.41
C ILE A 167 -11.00 -8.20 -5.24
N GLY A 168 -12.12 -8.87 -5.53
CA GLY A 168 -12.99 -9.47 -4.53
C GLY A 168 -13.93 -8.45 -3.85
N PRO A 169 -14.62 -8.85 -2.77
CA PRO A 169 -15.59 -8.00 -2.10
C PRO A 169 -14.94 -6.72 -1.56
N ILE A 170 -15.70 -5.62 -1.59
CA ILE A 170 -15.33 -4.34 -0.98
C ILE A 170 -16.38 -4.02 0.07
N ARG A 171 -15.95 -3.91 1.34
CA ARG A 171 -16.82 -3.49 2.44
C ARG A 171 -16.67 -1.99 2.71
N LYS A 172 -17.59 -1.45 3.51
CA LYS A 172 -17.55 -0.04 3.92
C LYS A 172 -16.22 0.28 4.63
N CYS A 173 -15.71 1.49 4.41
CA CYS A 173 -14.48 1.99 5.03
C CYS A 173 -13.17 1.29 4.62
N CYS A 174 -13.16 0.45 3.58
CA CYS A 174 -11.90 0.02 2.97
C CYS A 174 -11.24 1.21 2.26
N LEU A 175 -9.99 1.52 2.61
CA LEU A 175 -9.22 2.68 2.08
C LEU A 175 -9.89 4.06 2.27
N CYS A 176 -10.83 4.21 3.22
CA CYS A 176 -11.64 5.44 3.28
C CYS A 176 -10.90 6.71 3.75
N ASN A 177 -9.70 6.59 4.31
CA ASN A 177 -8.85 7.75 4.62
C ASN A 177 -7.85 8.10 3.51
N LEU A 178 -7.88 7.40 2.36
CA LEU A 178 -6.94 7.63 1.28
C LEU A 178 -7.12 9.04 0.71
N LYS A 179 -6.09 9.88 0.86
CA LYS A 179 -6.01 11.26 0.40
C LYS A 179 -5.29 11.39 -0.93
N SER A 180 -4.34 10.51 -1.22
CA SER A 180 -3.56 10.55 -2.45
C SER A 180 -3.37 9.17 -3.03
N LEU A 181 -3.64 9.05 -4.33
CA LEU A 181 -3.30 7.88 -5.14
C LEU A 181 -2.39 8.31 -6.30
N THR A 182 -1.23 7.67 -6.41
CA THR A 182 -0.30 7.85 -7.53
C THR A 182 -0.05 6.50 -8.20
N LEU A 183 -0.26 6.44 -9.51
CA LEU A 183 -0.02 5.29 -10.36
C LEU A 183 0.91 5.70 -11.49
N GLN A 184 2.12 5.15 -11.52
CA GLN A 184 3.14 5.51 -12.49
C GLN A 184 3.70 4.25 -13.18
N THR A 185 3.71 4.24 -14.51
CA THR A 185 4.26 3.15 -15.32
C THR A 185 3.68 1.79 -14.93
N CYS A 186 2.36 1.64 -15.04
CA CYS A 186 1.61 0.40 -14.80
C CYS A 186 0.96 -0.08 -16.11
N PRO A 187 1.70 -0.79 -16.99
CA PRO A 187 1.29 -1.01 -18.38
C PRO A 187 0.16 -2.00 -18.58
N GLN A 188 -0.20 -2.81 -17.57
CA GLN A 188 -1.30 -3.78 -17.63
C GLN A 188 -2.56 -3.32 -16.88
N LEU A 189 -2.53 -2.15 -16.24
CA LEU A 189 -3.66 -1.63 -15.49
C LEU A 189 -4.69 -1.07 -16.47
N THR A 190 -5.91 -1.62 -16.45
CA THR A 190 -6.98 -1.24 -17.39
C THR A 190 -8.05 -0.35 -16.76
N ILE A 191 -8.37 -0.60 -15.48
CA ILE A 191 -9.37 0.13 -14.71
C ILE A 191 -8.82 0.39 -13.31
N ILE A 192 -9.15 1.55 -12.74
CA ILE A 192 -8.64 1.98 -11.42
C ILE A 192 -9.66 1.68 -10.32
N PHE A 193 -10.90 2.12 -10.49
CA PHE A 193 -11.94 2.03 -9.47
C PHE A 193 -13.12 1.18 -9.94
N THR A 194 -13.71 0.40 -9.05
CA THR A 194 -15.11 -0.02 -9.16
C THR A 194 -15.99 1.01 -8.47
N LEU A 195 -17.31 1.01 -8.73
CA LEU A 195 -18.25 1.88 -8.02
C LEU A 195 -18.19 1.70 -6.50
N ASP A 196 -18.05 0.46 -6.03
CA ASP A 196 -17.93 0.14 -4.60
C ASP A 196 -16.65 0.74 -3.99
N LEU A 197 -15.50 0.61 -4.66
CA LEU A 197 -14.26 1.20 -4.18
C LEU A 197 -14.36 2.72 -4.17
N LEU A 198 -14.89 3.31 -5.25
CA LEU A 198 -15.04 4.74 -5.41
C LEU A 198 -15.93 5.35 -4.31
N GLY A 199 -16.98 4.64 -3.90
CA GLY A 199 -17.87 5.04 -2.80
C GLY A 199 -17.20 5.15 -1.43
N ASN A 200 -16.06 4.48 -1.22
CA ASN A 200 -15.29 4.61 0.02
C ASN A 200 -14.31 5.80 0.01
N LEU A 201 -13.89 6.27 -1.17
CA LEU A 201 -12.80 7.25 -1.33
C LEU A 201 -13.25 8.71 -1.20
N ASN A 202 -14.09 9.01 -0.21
CA ASN A 202 -14.72 10.33 -0.04
C ASN A 202 -13.75 11.46 0.36
N VAL A 203 -12.53 11.11 0.81
CA VAL A 203 -11.51 12.09 1.21
C VAL A 203 -10.32 12.19 0.26
N LEU A 204 -10.39 11.51 -0.89
CA LEU A 204 -9.32 11.56 -1.89
C LEU A 204 -9.19 12.99 -2.41
N GLU A 205 -7.99 13.56 -2.27
CA GLU A 205 -7.66 14.93 -2.67
C GLU A 205 -6.81 14.99 -3.94
N GLU A 206 -5.97 13.97 -4.15
CA GLU A 206 -5.02 13.91 -5.28
C GLU A 206 -5.08 12.54 -5.98
N LEU A 207 -5.30 12.56 -7.30
CA LEU A 207 -5.15 11.42 -8.19
C LEU A 207 -4.16 11.77 -9.30
N VAL A 208 -3.04 11.05 -9.33
CA VAL A 208 -1.99 11.21 -10.35
C VAL A 208 -1.79 9.88 -11.05
N ILE A 209 -1.96 9.88 -12.36
CA ILE A 209 -1.79 8.70 -13.21
C ILE A 209 -0.89 9.10 -14.37
N ASP A 210 0.22 8.40 -14.51
CA ASP A 210 1.27 8.73 -15.47
C ASP A 210 1.80 7.45 -16.14
N ASP A 211 1.87 7.44 -17.47
CA ASP A 211 2.42 6.34 -18.27
C ASP A 211 1.74 4.98 -18.00
N CYS A 212 0.41 4.98 -17.96
CA CYS A 212 -0.41 3.76 -17.81
C CYS A 212 -1.22 3.50 -19.10
N PRO A 213 -0.59 2.97 -20.16
CA PRO A 213 -1.17 2.96 -21.51
C PRO A 213 -2.38 2.05 -21.72
N ALA A 214 -2.61 1.08 -20.84
CA ALA A 214 -3.74 0.16 -20.94
C ALA A 214 -5.04 0.70 -20.30
N ILE A 215 -5.00 1.84 -19.61
CA ILE A 215 -6.18 2.39 -18.93
C ILE A 215 -7.18 2.89 -19.98
N GLU A 216 -8.35 2.24 -20.00
CA GLU A 216 -9.47 2.55 -20.90
C GLU A 216 -10.57 3.34 -20.17
N SER A 217 -10.70 3.14 -18.85
CA SER A 217 -11.61 3.90 -17.99
C SER A 217 -11.02 4.04 -16.58
N LEU A 218 -11.29 5.17 -15.93
CA LEU A 218 -10.94 5.33 -14.51
C LEU A 218 -11.89 4.54 -13.60
N VAL A 219 -13.14 4.33 -14.02
CA VAL A 219 -14.19 3.70 -13.21
C VAL A 219 -14.90 2.61 -14.01
N SER A 220 -14.97 1.39 -13.46
CA SER A 220 -15.82 0.32 -13.99
C SER A 220 -17.28 0.62 -13.67
N GLN A 221 -18.14 0.47 -14.68
CA GLN A 221 -19.60 0.51 -14.53
C GLN A 221 -20.16 -0.78 -13.92
N GLU A 222 -19.34 -1.82 -13.79
CA GLU A 222 -19.72 -3.11 -13.20
C GLU A 222 -19.49 -3.08 -11.69
N SER A 223 -20.56 -3.24 -10.90
CA SER A 223 -20.47 -3.44 -9.45
C SER A 223 -20.54 -4.94 -9.14
N PRO A 224 -19.55 -5.51 -8.43
CA PRO A 224 -19.62 -6.87 -7.91
C PRO A 224 -20.77 -7.09 -6.90
N SER A 225 -21.27 -6.01 -6.31
CA SER A 225 -22.40 -6.05 -5.37
C SER A 225 -23.75 -5.93 -6.11
N GLU A 226 -24.73 -6.76 -5.71
CA GLU A 226 -26.13 -6.69 -6.20
C GLU A 226 -26.86 -5.40 -5.76
N HIS A 227 -26.19 -4.56 -4.95
CA HIS A 227 -26.70 -3.28 -4.49
C HIS A 227 -26.60 -2.20 -5.58
N LYS A 228 -27.43 -2.32 -6.61
CA LYS A 228 -27.70 -1.34 -7.69
C LYS A 228 -28.12 0.07 -7.21
N LEU A 229 -28.16 0.33 -5.90
CA LEU A 229 -28.60 1.61 -5.33
C LEU A 229 -27.65 2.77 -5.62
N LEU A 230 -26.39 2.50 -5.98
CA LEU A 230 -25.43 3.55 -6.39
C LEU A 230 -25.54 3.94 -7.87
N ALA A 231 -26.18 3.12 -8.71
CA ALA A 231 -26.32 3.40 -10.14
C ALA A 231 -27.29 4.55 -10.45
N SER A 232 -28.16 4.92 -9.50
CA SER A 232 -29.09 6.06 -9.64
C SER A 232 -28.59 7.35 -9.00
N ALA A 233 -27.45 7.33 -8.30
CA ALA A 233 -26.85 8.47 -7.63
C ALA A 233 -25.66 9.01 -8.43
N SER A 234 -25.90 9.37 -9.70
CA SER A 234 -25.04 10.34 -10.37
C SER A 234 -24.97 11.59 -9.47
N ILE A 235 -23.77 12.00 -9.05
CA ILE A 235 -23.24 13.38 -9.19
C ILE A 235 -22.05 13.69 -8.23
N TYR A 236 -21.70 12.91 -7.19
CA TYR A 236 -20.61 13.32 -6.27
C TYR A 236 -19.61 12.22 -5.86
N PHE A 237 -18.98 11.55 -6.83
CA PHE A 237 -17.82 10.72 -6.52
C PHE A 237 -16.58 11.59 -6.33
N LEU A 238 -15.79 11.30 -5.28
CA LEU A 238 -14.57 12.05 -4.91
C LEU A 238 -14.82 13.54 -4.60
N PRO A 239 -15.72 13.89 -3.65
CA PRO A 239 -16.12 15.28 -3.39
C PRO A 239 -14.98 16.19 -2.90
N LYS A 240 -13.85 15.63 -2.47
CA LYS A 240 -12.67 16.38 -2.02
C LYS A 240 -11.53 16.42 -3.03
N LEU A 241 -11.72 15.91 -4.25
CA LEU A 241 -10.66 15.88 -5.25
C LEU A 241 -10.27 17.30 -5.66
N LYS A 242 -9.02 17.67 -5.37
CA LYS A 242 -8.44 18.99 -5.68
C LYS A 242 -7.48 18.92 -6.86
N LYS A 243 -6.86 17.77 -7.07
CA LYS A 243 -5.87 17.54 -8.12
C LYS A 243 -6.14 16.25 -8.86
N LEU A 244 -6.30 16.37 -10.17
CA LEU A 244 -6.34 15.27 -11.12
C LEU A 244 -5.25 15.51 -12.16
N SER A 245 -4.32 14.57 -12.29
CA SER A 245 -3.23 14.64 -13.28
C SER A 245 -3.18 13.34 -14.05
N LEU A 246 -3.42 13.42 -15.36
CA LEU A 246 -3.52 12.30 -16.28
C LEU A 246 -2.51 12.52 -17.41
N HIS A 247 -1.48 11.67 -17.47
CA HIS A 247 -0.38 11.82 -18.40
C HIS A 247 -0.09 10.51 -19.11
N TYR A 248 0.12 10.58 -20.43
CA TYR A 248 0.45 9.43 -21.28
C TYR A 248 -0.53 8.25 -21.14
N LEU A 249 -1.83 8.54 -21.27
CA LEU A 249 -2.93 7.56 -21.22
C LEU A 249 -3.64 7.47 -22.59
N PRO A 250 -2.99 6.93 -23.65
CA PRO A 250 -3.50 6.95 -25.02
C PRO A 250 -4.85 6.28 -25.25
N LYS A 251 -5.28 5.40 -24.35
CA LYS A 251 -6.56 4.67 -24.44
C LYS A 251 -7.69 5.30 -23.62
N LEU A 252 -7.40 6.30 -22.79
CA LEU A 252 -8.41 6.98 -21.97
C LEU A 252 -9.10 8.03 -22.85
N VAL A 253 -10.37 7.79 -23.20
CA VAL A 253 -11.20 8.64 -24.07
C VAL A 253 -12.07 9.58 -23.24
#